data_AF-A0A918R1P9-F1
#
_entry.id   AF-A0A918R1P9-F1
#
_cell.length_a   1.000
_cell.length_b   1.000
_cell.length_c   1.000
_cell.angle_alpha   90.00
_cell.angle_beta   90.00
_cell.angle_gamma   90.00
#
_symmetry.space_group_name_H-M   'P 1'
#
loop_
_entity.id
_entity.type
_entity.pdbx_description
1 polymer ?
#
loop_
_entity_poly.entity_id
_entity_poly.type
_entity_poly.pdbx_seq_one_letter_code
_entity_poly.pdbx_strand_id
1 'polypeptide(L)'
;MTLRHPAPGHRSVVAAALEDWWLTTDPAEPFDPDDLADHVDTYLASSGYLIAPDITPNRMPLRSVIIADVLITLFTLAATLGAARQHQWGWTALGTVVTAALARTCIRDLAHRHRTRGQR
;
A
#
# COMPACT_ATOMS: atom_id res chain seq x y z
N MET A 1 14.53 -0.69 -19.38
CA MET A 1 14.39 0.73 -19.00
C MET A 1 12.90 1.00 -18.91
N THR A 2 12.33 0.92 -17.70
CA THR A 2 10.88 0.96 -17.50
C THR A 2 10.48 2.40 -17.18
N LEU A 3 9.82 3.07 -18.12
CA LEU A 3 9.27 4.40 -17.94
C LEU A 3 8.18 4.33 -16.84
N ARG A 4 8.47 4.89 -15.66
CA ARG A 4 7.42 5.16 -14.66
C ARG A 4 6.61 6.33 -15.21
N HIS A 5 5.47 6.04 -15.84
CA HIS A 5 4.48 7.07 -16.09
C HIS A 5 3.96 7.59 -14.75
N PRO A 6 3.88 8.92 -14.54
CA PRO A 6 3.20 9.46 -13.37
C PRO A 6 1.78 8.90 -13.35
N ALA A 7 1.34 8.43 -12.19
CA ALA A 7 -0.02 7.91 -12.06
C ALA A 7 -0.99 9.02 -12.52
N PRO A 8 -1.90 8.73 -13.47
CA PRO A 8 -2.88 9.70 -13.92
C PRO A 8 -3.62 10.26 -12.70
N GLY A 9 -3.78 11.59 -12.63
CA GLY A 9 -4.55 12.22 -11.55
C GLY A 9 -5.94 11.60 -11.51
N HIS A 10 -6.53 11.46 -10.32
CA HIS A 10 -7.83 10.79 -10.13
C HIS A 10 -8.89 11.21 -11.16
N ARG A 11 -8.97 12.52 -11.44
CA ARG A 11 -9.81 13.12 -12.48
C ARG A 11 -9.62 12.49 -13.87
N SER A 12 -8.38 12.25 -14.30
CA SER A 12 -8.09 11.65 -15.62
C SER A 12 -8.45 10.17 -15.71
N VAL A 13 -8.49 9.44 -14.60
CA VAL A 13 -8.96 8.04 -14.57
C VAL A 13 -10.49 7.99 -14.65
N VAL A 14 -11.15 8.88 -13.90
CA VAL A 14 -12.62 9.01 -13.93
C VAL A 14 -13.08 9.47 -15.33
N ALA A 15 -12.44 10.49 -15.90
CA ALA A 15 -12.67 10.96 -17.25
C ALA A 15 -12.54 9.84 -18.31
N ALA A 16 -11.44 9.08 -18.28
CA ALA A 16 -11.21 7.99 -19.24
C ALA A 16 -12.22 6.83 -19.08
N ALA A 17 -12.61 6.49 -17.85
CA ALA A 17 -13.60 5.46 -17.59
C ALA A 17 -15.01 5.88 -18.04
N LEU A 18 -15.36 7.16 -17.87
CA LEU A 18 -16.62 7.71 -18.33
C LEU A 18 -16.66 7.85 -19.86
N GLU A 19 -15.54 8.20 -20.50
CA GLU A 19 -15.39 8.22 -21.96
C GLU A 19 -15.59 6.82 -22.56
N ASP A 20 -14.96 5.80 -21.97
CA ASP A 20 -15.11 4.40 -22.42
C ASP A 20 -16.56 3.89 -22.26
N TRP A 21 -17.22 4.25 -21.15
CA TRP A 21 -18.63 3.93 -20.93
C TRP A 21 -19.58 4.70 -21.88
N TRP A 22 -19.28 5.96 -22.17
CA TRP A 22 -20.10 6.78 -23.06
C TRP A 22 -20.01 6.32 -24.52
N LEU A 23 -18.79 6.07 -25.01
CA LEU A 23 -18.55 5.54 -26.35
C LEU A 23 -19.24 4.19 -26.59
N THR A 24 -19.48 3.42 -25.54
CA THR A 24 -20.18 2.13 -25.62
C THR A 24 -21.70 2.24 -25.49
N THR A 25 -22.24 3.35 -24.97
CA THR A 25 -23.67 3.49 -24.65
C THR A 25 -24.42 4.41 -25.63
N ASP A 26 -23.83 5.54 -26.04
CA ASP A 26 -24.41 6.42 -27.09
C ASP A 26 -23.32 7.25 -27.81
N PRO A 27 -22.81 6.79 -28.97
CA PRO A 27 -21.73 7.47 -29.66
C PRO A 27 -22.17 8.73 -30.44
N ALA A 28 -23.48 9.03 -30.51
CA ALA A 28 -24.01 10.13 -31.31
C ALA A 28 -24.12 11.45 -30.55
N GLU A 29 -24.10 11.42 -29.22
CA GLU A 29 -24.20 12.61 -28.37
C GLU A 29 -22.80 13.14 -28.01
N PRO A 30 -22.54 14.45 -28.17
CA PRO A 30 -21.25 15.03 -27.84
C PRO A 30 -20.94 14.88 -26.35
N PHE A 31 -19.80 14.26 -26.07
CA PHE A 31 -19.32 13.95 -24.72
C PHE A 31 -18.12 14.80 -24.37
N ASP A 32 -18.20 15.53 -23.25
CA ASP A 32 -17.06 16.21 -22.66
C ASP A 32 -16.69 15.51 -21.34
N PRO A 33 -15.60 14.72 -21.31
CA PRO A 33 -15.19 14.00 -20.12
C PRO A 33 -14.81 14.90 -18.95
N ASP A 34 -14.33 16.12 -19.22
CA ASP A 34 -13.91 17.06 -18.18
C ASP A 34 -15.13 17.71 -17.51
N ASP A 35 -16.15 18.08 -18.28
CA ASP A 35 -17.40 18.64 -17.77
C ASP A 35 -18.16 17.60 -16.91
N LEU A 36 -18.20 16.35 -17.35
CA LEU A 36 -18.82 15.29 -16.58
C LEU A 36 -18.04 14.96 -15.30
N ALA A 37 -16.71 14.96 -15.35
CA ALA A 37 -15.90 14.77 -14.15
C ALA A 37 -16.17 15.87 -13.10
N ASP A 38 -16.27 17.13 -13.53
CA ASP A 38 -16.62 18.26 -12.65
C ASP A 38 -18.06 18.11 -12.09
N HIS A 39 -19.00 17.62 -12.89
CA HIS A 39 -20.36 17.35 -12.47
C HIS A 39 -20.43 16.22 -11.42
N VAL A 40 -19.68 15.13 -11.62
CA VAL A 40 -19.61 14.00 -10.69
C VAL A 40 -18.97 14.41 -9.37
N ASP A 41 -17.87 15.16 -9.40
CA ASP A 41 -17.22 15.69 -8.20
C ASP A 41 -18.17 16.59 -7.41
N THR A 42 -18.91 17.46 -8.11
CA THR A 42 -19.91 18.35 -7.50
C THR A 42 -21.07 17.54 -6.88
N TYR A 43 -21.57 16.54 -7.59
CA TYR A 43 -22.67 15.69 -7.13
C TYR A 43 -22.28 14.88 -5.89
N LEU A 44 -21.09 14.26 -5.90
CA LEU A 44 -20.56 13.49 -4.77
C LEU A 44 -20.39 14.38 -3.53
N ALA A 45 -19.82 15.58 -3.69
CA ALA A 45 -19.67 16.55 -2.62
C ALA A 45 -21.03 16.98 -2.04
N SER A 46 -22.01 17.28 -2.91
CA SER A 46 -23.37 17.68 -2.48
C SER A 46 -24.14 16.55 -1.78
N SER A 47 -23.84 15.29 -2.12
CA SER A 47 -24.43 14.09 -1.52
C SER A 47 -23.73 13.66 -0.22
N GLY A 48 -22.74 14.43 0.26
CA GLY A 48 -22.01 14.16 1.49
C GLY A 48 -20.93 13.08 1.36
N TYR A 49 -20.60 12.65 0.14
CA TYR A 49 -19.47 11.77 -0.10
C TYR A 49 -18.18 12.59 -0.10
N LEU A 50 -17.22 12.17 0.72
CA LEU A 50 -15.89 12.77 0.75
C LEU A 50 -14.99 11.89 -0.12
N ILE A 51 -14.57 12.41 -1.27
CA ILE A 51 -13.55 11.77 -2.10
C ILE A 51 -12.23 11.93 -1.36
N ALA A 52 -11.95 10.99 -0.46
CA ALA A 52 -10.60 10.84 0.04
C ALA A 52 -9.75 10.37 -1.15
N PRO A 53 -8.65 11.04 -1.51
CA PRO A 53 -7.67 10.42 -2.38
C PRO A 53 -7.36 9.05 -1.81
N ASP A 54 -7.16 8.03 -2.65
CA ASP A 54 -6.65 6.74 -2.21
C ASP A 54 -5.22 6.95 -1.70
N ILE A 55 -5.13 7.49 -0.49
CA ILE A 55 -4.05 7.32 0.45
C ILE A 55 -4.15 5.87 0.92
N THR A 56 -3.92 4.93 0.01
CA THR A 56 -3.07 3.80 0.37
C THR A 56 -1.86 4.50 0.92
N PRO A 57 -1.63 4.50 2.24
CA PRO A 57 -0.57 5.31 2.77
C PRO A 57 0.67 4.73 2.11
N ASN A 58 1.30 5.52 1.24
CA ASN A 58 2.72 5.39 1.00
C ASN A 58 3.38 5.87 2.31
N ARG A 59 3.07 5.17 3.41
CA ARG A 59 3.77 5.15 4.66
C ARG A 59 5.10 4.58 4.25
N MET A 60 5.98 5.45 3.74
CA MET A 60 7.39 5.31 4.00
C MET A 60 7.45 4.92 5.48
N PRO A 61 7.86 3.69 5.82
CA PRO A 61 7.86 3.27 7.21
C PRO A 61 8.68 4.31 7.95
N LEU A 62 8.04 5.01 8.90
CA LEU A 62 8.78 5.93 9.76
C LEU A 62 9.94 5.14 10.34
N ARG A 63 11.14 5.74 10.41
CA ARG A 63 12.34 5.06 10.93
C ARG A 63 12.06 4.41 12.30
N SER A 64 11.17 5.02 13.10
CA SER A 64 10.68 4.46 14.37
C SER A 64 9.97 3.12 14.24
N VAL A 65 9.15 2.91 13.20
CA VAL A 65 8.43 1.64 12.98
C VAL A 65 9.40 0.51 12.66
N ILE A 66 10.42 0.78 11.85
CA ILE A 66 11.46 -0.22 11.54
C ILE A 66 12.28 -0.55 12.78
N ILE A 67 12.68 0.47 13.55
CA ILE A 67 13.42 0.26 14.79
C ILE A 67 12.59 -0.58 15.75
N ALA A 68 11.29 -0.28 15.90
CA ALA A 68 10.38 -1.07 16.73
C ALA A 68 10.29 -2.53 16.24
N ASP A 69 10.12 -2.76 14.94
CA ASP A 69 10.02 -4.12 14.37
C ASP A 69 11.31 -4.93 14.58
N VAL A 70 12.47 -4.30 14.40
CA VAL A 70 13.78 -4.91 14.67
C VAL A 70 13.94 -5.24 16.15
N LEU A 71 13.57 -4.33 17.05
CA LEU A 71 13.65 -4.55 18.50
C LEU A 71 12.72 -5.69 18.95
N ILE A 72 11.49 -5.74 18.43
CA ILE A 72 10.54 -6.83 18.69
C ILE A 72 11.13 -8.16 18.21
N THR A 73 11.71 -8.19 17.01
CA THR A 73 12.35 -9.40 16.46
C THR A 73 13.52 -9.89 17.31
N LEU A 74 14.37 -8.97 17.80
CA LEU A 74 15.48 -9.33 18.69
C LEU A 74 14.98 -9.84 20.05
N PHE A 75 13.93 -9.22 20.58
CA PHE A 75 13.31 -9.65 21.83
C PHE A 75 12.69 -11.05 21.71
N THR A 76 11.95 -11.33 20.64
CA THR A 76 11.36 -12.66 20.40
C THR A 76 12.45 -13.72 20.19
N LEU A 77 13.55 -13.37 19.52
CA LEU A 77 14.70 -14.26 19.38
C LEU A 77 15.32 -14.60 20.75
N ALA A 78 15.58 -13.59 21.59
CA ALA A 78 16.12 -13.81 22.93
C ALA A 78 15.20 -14.67 23.81
N ALA A 79 13.89 -14.43 23.76
CA ALA A 79 12.89 -15.25 24.46
C ALA A 79 12.89 -16.70 23.96
N THR A 80 13.00 -16.91 22.64
CA THR A 80 13.06 -18.25 22.03
C THR A 80 14.31 -19.01 22.47
N LEU A 81 15.48 -18.35 22.52
CA LEU A 81 16.70 -18.95 23.06
C LEU A 81 16.59 -19.27 24.56
N GLY A 82 15.91 -18.42 25.33
CA GLY A 82 15.61 -18.67 26.74
C GLY A 82 14.74 -19.91 26.94
N ALA A 83 13.66 -20.05 26.17
CA ALA A 83 12.77 -21.21 26.19
C ALA A 83 13.50 -22.50 25.78
N ALA A 84 14.38 -22.43 24.78
CA ALA A 84 15.20 -23.57 24.36
C ALA A 84 16.12 -24.07 25.48
N ARG A 85 16.71 -23.16 26.26
CA ARG A 85 17.53 -23.53 27.43
C ARG A 85 16.72 -24.20 28.55
N GLN A 86 15.44 -23.88 28.67
CA GLN A 86 14.54 -24.50 29.66
C GLN A 86 13.93 -25.82 29.16
N HIS A 87 14.37 -26.35 28.01
CA HIS A 87 13.80 -27.53 27.36
C HIS A 87 12.30 -27.45 27.07
N GLN A 88 11.75 -26.24 26.96
CA GLN A 88 10.34 -26.02 26.66
C GLN A 88 10.09 -25.96 25.15
N TRP A 89 10.19 -27.12 24.50
CA TRP A 89 10.16 -27.24 23.03
C TRP A 89 8.92 -26.62 22.36
N GLY A 90 7.76 -26.62 23.03
CA GLY A 90 6.54 -25.98 22.51
C GLY A 90 6.69 -24.47 22.35
N TRP A 91 7.27 -23.80 23.35
CA TRP A 91 7.51 -22.34 23.30
C TRP A 91 8.63 -21.99 22.32
N THR A 92 9.64 -22.85 22.19
CA THR A 92 10.69 -22.69 21.18
C THR A 92 10.13 -22.74 19.76
N ALA A 93 9.25 -23.70 19.46
CA ALA A 93 8.63 -23.82 18.14
C ALA A 93 7.79 -22.58 17.79
N LEU A 94 6.93 -22.14 18.72
CA LEU A 94 6.09 -20.96 18.53
C LEU A 94 6.93 -19.67 18.36
N GLY A 95 7.95 -19.48 19.19
CA GLY A 95 8.87 -18.35 19.10
C GLY A 95 9.66 -18.31 17.78
N THR A 96 10.03 -19.49 17.25
CA THR A 96 10.70 -19.61 15.95
C THR A 96 9.79 -19.17 14.80
N VAL A 97 8.51 -19.58 14.81
CA VAL A 97 7.53 -19.17 13.78
C VAL A 97 7.30 -17.66 13.79
N VAL A 98 7.11 -17.07 14.98
CA VAL A 98 6.91 -15.62 15.13
C VAL A 98 8.14 -14.86 14.64
N THR A 99 9.34 -15.27 15.06
CA THR A 99 10.59 -14.62 14.65
C THR A 99 10.81 -14.72 13.14
N ALA A 100 10.49 -15.87 12.52
CA ALA A 100 10.60 -16.04 11.07
C ALA A 100 9.61 -15.16 10.29
N ALA A 101 8.38 -15.01 10.78
CA ALA A 101 7.38 -14.13 10.17
C ALA A 101 7.83 -12.66 10.21
N LEU A 102 8.33 -12.18 11.34
CA LEU A 102 8.85 -10.82 11.52
C LEU A 102 10.13 -10.57 10.70
N ALA A 103 11.05 -11.54 10.67
CA ALA A 103 12.23 -11.44 9.83
C ALA A 103 11.86 -11.32 8.34
N ARG A 104 10.84 -12.08 7.89
CA ARG A 104 10.34 -12.01 6.52
C ARG A 104 9.73 -10.65 6.19
N THR A 105 8.94 -10.04 7.08
CA THR A 105 8.39 -8.69 6.87
C THR A 105 9.50 -7.66 6.77
N CYS A 106 10.50 -7.75 7.63
CA CYS A 106 11.66 -6.85 7.67
C CYS A 106 12.51 -6.94 6.39
N ILE A 107 12.80 -8.16 5.92
CA ILE A 107 13.49 -8.38 4.63
C ILE A 107 12.69 -7.82 3.46
N ARG A 108 11.37 -8.04 3.43
CA ARG A 108 10.50 -7.53 2.37
C ARG A 108 10.52 -6.00 2.32
N ASP A 109 10.48 -5.35 3.47
CA ASP A 109 10.55 -3.88 3.56
C ASP A 109 11.91 -3.35 3.10
N LEU A 110 13.01 -3.99 3.53
CA LEU A 110 14.36 -3.63 3.10
C LEU A 110 14.54 -3.79 1.58
N ALA A 111 14.05 -4.90 1.01
CA ALA A 111 14.08 -5.16 -0.43
C ALA A 111 13.27 -4.11 -1.21
N HIS A 112 12.13 -3.69 -0.68
CA HIS A 112 11.32 -2.63 -1.27
C HIS A 112 12.10 -1.29 -1.32
N ARG A 113 12.80 -0.93 -0.24
CA ARG A 113 13.64 0.28 -0.18
C ARG A 113 14.81 0.25 -1.18
N HIS A 114 15.46 -0.89 -1.35
CA HIS A 114 16.55 -1.03 -2.32
C HIS A 114 16.07 -0.77 -3.75
N ARG A 115 14.88 -1.28 -4.12
CA ARG A 115 14.29 -1.03 -5.46
C ARG A 115 13.97 0.45 -5.66
N THR A 116 13.44 1.13 -4.65
CA THR A 116 13.09 2.55 -4.75
C THR A 116 14.32 3.46 -4.85
N ARG A 117 15.45 3.09 -4.24
CA ARG A 117 16.71 3.84 -4.39
C ARG A 117 17.34 3.69 -5.78
N GLY A 118 17.16 2.56 -6.45
CA GLY A 118 17.69 2.34 -7.81
C GLY A 118 16.89 2.97 -8.94
N GLN A 119 15.75 3.60 -8.64
CA GLN A 119 14.89 4.29 -9.62
C GLN A 119 14.93 5.82 -9.48
N ARG A 120 15.79 6.35 -8.62
CA ARG A 120 16.16 7.77 -8.56
C ARG A 120 17.52 7.95 -9.20
#